data_AF-A0A3A0VPD3-F1
#
_entry.id   AF-A0A3A0VPD3-F1
#
_cell.length_a   1.000
_cell.length_b   1.000
_cell.length_c   1.000
_cell.angle_alpha   90.00
_cell.angle_beta   90.00
_cell.angle_gamma   90.00
#
_symmetry.space_group_name_H-M   'P 1'
#
loop_
_entity.id
_entity.type
_entity.pdbx_description
1 polymer ?
#
loop_
_entity_poly.entity_id
_entity_poly.type
_entity_poly.pdbx_seq_one_letter_code
_entity_poly.pdbx_strand_id
1 'polypeptide(L)'
;MNSLGPLEIGLIVAIIVAIICLILFIAALNSKKKAQKKVEEQYQSKEQKLKEAHEEELEKERIENKKTVTKQKEEYDATVSTKDREIDALKLFSKNHSEYVTDMRLIGIRERLVTEKRIRPEDMHIMANIFLPRNEFSDVQHISHLVLTRTGLYIIDSQLLKGHVYNGISANQFKDQPMIEQVFDTLDLDKQKAQTLVLDQNDDKKSLNFVNYTEHINDIEKLAGDIQTELNLKFTPTTILYFNPKNEGAVTITNYAQSSNSKVLVGPEQLDEFFNKFVFHGRIQYTVEDLQRIMDEIESFN
;
A
#
# COMPACT_ATOMS: atom_id res chain seq x y z
N MET A 1 -94.45 50.99 -69.13
CA MET A 1 -94.08 51.63 -67.85
C MET A 1 -94.62 50.76 -66.73
N ASN A 2 -93.77 49.98 -66.06
CA ASN A 2 -94.07 49.52 -64.70
C ASN A 2 -93.03 50.18 -63.81
N SER A 3 -93.31 51.41 -63.38
CA SER A 3 -92.50 52.09 -62.37
C SER A 3 -92.74 51.37 -61.05
N LEU A 4 -91.76 50.58 -60.60
CA LEU A 4 -91.70 50.07 -59.23
C LEU A 4 -91.92 51.25 -58.27
N GLY A 5 -92.86 51.11 -57.34
CA GLY A 5 -93.15 52.16 -56.37
C GLY A 5 -91.94 52.39 -55.44
N PRO A 6 -91.77 53.60 -54.88
CA PRO A 6 -90.67 53.91 -53.95
C PRO A 6 -90.56 52.92 -52.76
N LEU A 7 -91.69 52.34 -52.35
CA LEU A 7 -91.80 51.34 -51.30
C LEU A 7 -91.24 49.96 -51.70
N GLU A 8 -91.43 49.52 -52.95
CA GLU A 8 -90.97 48.20 -53.44
C GLU A 8 -89.46 48.17 -53.66
N ILE A 9 -88.89 49.27 -54.16
CA ILE A 9 -87.43 49.45 -54.30
C ILE A 9 -86.77 49.49 -52.92
N GLY A 10 -87.37 50.19 -51.96
CA GLY A 10 -86.90 50.21 -50.57
C GLY A 10 -86.90 48.83 -49.90
N LEU A 11 -87.90 47.99 -50.20
CA LEU A 11 -88.03 46.63 -49.66
C LEU A 11 -86.98 45.67 -50.25
N ILE A 12 -86.71 45.76 -51.56
CA ILE A 12 -85.65 44.97 -52.22
C ILE A 12 -84.26 45.38 -51.69
N VAL A 13 -84.00 46.68 -51.54
CA VAL A 13 -82.74 47.16 -50.98
C VAL A 13 -82.57 46.72 -49.52
N ALA A 14 -83.63 46.75 -48.71
CA ALA A 14 -83.61 46.24 -47.34
C ALA A 14 -83.33 44.74 -47.26
N ILE A 15 -83.89 43.94 -48.18
CA ILE A 15 -83.62 42.49 -48.26
C ILE A 15 -82.15 42.24 -48.64
N ILE A 16 -81.61 42.97 -49.62
CA ILE A 16 -80.21 42.83 -50.04
C ILE A 16 -79.26 43.21 -48.88
N VAL A 17 -79.54 44.31 -48.17
CA VAL A 17 -78.77 44.72 -47.00
C VAL A 17 -78.87 43.69 -45.87
N ALA A 18 -80.05 43.12 -45.63
CA ALA A 18 -80.23 42.05 -44.65
C ALA A 18 -79.42 40.79 -45.00
N ILE A 19 -79.38 40.40 -46.28
CA ILE A 19 -78.58 39.27 -46.76
C ILE A 19 -77.08 39.54 -46.60
N ILE A 20 -76.61 40.74 -46.94
CA ILE A 20 -75.20 41.13 -46.75
C ILE A 20 -74.82 41.13 -45.27
N CYS A 21 -75.67 41.67 -44.40
CA CYS A 21 -75.48 41.62 -42.94
C CYS A 21 -75.46 40.19 -42.42
N LEU A 22 -76.31 39.30 -42.95
CA LEU A 22 -76.34 37.89 -42.57
C LEU A 22 -75.06 37.15 -43.00
N ILE A 23 -74.56 37.42 -44.21
CA ILE A 23 -73.29 36.88 -44.71
C ILE A 23 -72.11 37.36 -43.84
N LEU A 24 -72.06 38.66 -43.52
CA LEU A 24 -71.03 39.24 -42.66
C LEU A 24 -71.10 38.68 -41.23
N PHE A 25 -72.32 38.45 -40.70
CA PHE A 25 -72.52 37.84 -39.40
C PHE A 25 -72.04 36.38 -39.35
N ILE A 26 -72.34 35.59 -40.38
CA ILE A 26 -71.85 34.21 -40.51
C ILE A 26 -70.32 34.18 -40.65
N ALA A 27 -69.74 35.10 -41.43
CA ALA A 27 -68.29 35.22 -41.57
C ALA A 27 -67.61 35.60 -40.24
N ALA A 28 -68.20 36.52 -39.47
CA ALA A 28 -67.72 36.91 -38.15
C ALA A 28 -67.79 35.76 -37.13
N LEU A 29 -68.87 34.97 -37.14
CA LEU A 29 -69.01 33.79 -36.28
C LEU A 29 -67.98 32.70 -36.62
N ASN A 30 -67.76 32.44 -37.91
CA ASN A 30 -66.76 31.47 -38.36
C ASN A 30 -65.33 31.94 -38.09
N SER A 31 -65.06 33.24 -38.22
CA SER A 31 -63.81 33.88 -37.82
C SER A 31 -63.53 33.70 -36.33
N LYS A 32 -64.52 33.99 -35.47
CA LYS A 32 -64.41 33.83 -34.02
C LYS A 32 -64.16 32.38 -33.60
N LYS A 33 -64.87 31.42 -34.22
CA LYS A 33 -64.63 29.98 -34.00
C LYS A 33 -63.22 29.56 -34.43
N LYS A 34 -62.72 30.02 -35.57
CA LYS A 34 -61.36 29.74 -36.03
C LYS A 34 -60.31 30.35 -35.10
N ALA A 35 -60.53 31.56 -34.61
CA ALA A 35 -59.63 32.22 -33.66
C ALA A 35 -59.57 31.47 -32.32
N GLN A 36 -60.72 31.06 -31.76
CA GLN A 36 -60.76 30.24 -30.54
C GLN A 36 -60.02 28.91 -30.73
N LYS A 37 -60.30 28.19 -31.82
CA LYS A 37 -59.66 26.91 -32.09
C LYS A 37 -58.13 27.04 -32.23
N LYS A 38 -57.66 28.12 -32.87
CA LYS A 38 -56.22 28.40 -33.02
C LYS A 38 -55.55 28.74 -31.69
N VAL A 39 -56.23 29.47 -30.80
CA VAL A 39 -55.73 29.74 -29.44
C VAL A 39 -55.66 28.46 -28.61
N GLU A 40 -56.66 27.59 -28.73
CA GLU A 40 -56.72 26.32 -28.02
C GLU A 40 -55.65 25.33 -28.52
N GLU A 41 -55.45 25.22 -29.83
CA GLU A 41 -54.36 24.45 -30.43
C GLU A 41 -52.97 24.99 -30.02
N GLN A 42 -52.80 26.32 -29.95
CA GLN A 42 -51.56 26.92 -29.46
C GLN A 42 -51.33 26.66 -27.97
N TYR A 43 -52.39 26.66 -27.16
CA TYR A 43 -52.30 26.41 -25.73
C TYR A 43 -51.95 24.94 -25.46
N GLN A 44 -52.63 24.00 -26.15
CA GLN A 44 -52.33 22.57 -26.08
C GLN A 44 -50.90 22.27 -26.57
N SER A 45 -50.47 22.88 -27.67
CA SER A 45 -49.10 22.72 -28.17
C SER A 45 -48.06 23.25 -27.18
N LYS A 46 -48.33 24.38 -26.50
CA LYS A 46 -47.44 24.91 -25.45
C LYS A 46 -47.39 23.99 -24.23
N GLU A 47 -48.55 23.50 -23.78
CA GLU A 47 -48.63 22.60 -22.63
C GLU A 47 -47.90 21.28 -22.89
N GLN A 48 -48.07 20.72 -24.09
CA GLN A 48 -47.38 19.50 -24.49
C GLN A 48 -45.86 19.70 -24.57
N LYS A 49 -45.39 20.79 -25.17
CA LYS A 49 -43.96 21.13 -25.19
C LYS A 49 -43.38 21.33 -23.78
N LEU A 50 -44.16 21.91 -22.86
CA LEU A 50 -43.74 22.09 -21.48
C LEU A 50 -43.62 20.74 -20.76
N LYS A 51 -44.56 19.82 -20.98
CA LYS A 51 -44.52 18.47 -20.42
C LYS A 51 -43.34 17.67 -20.96
N GLU A 52 -43.13 17.68 -22.28
CA GLU A 52 -42.02 17.00 -22.94
C GLU A 52 -40.67 17.55 -22.45
N ALA A 53 -40.52 18.88 -22.34
CA ALA A 53 -39.30 19.49 -21.81
C ALA A 53 -39.04 19.12 -20.35
N HIS A 54 -40.09 19.05 -19.52
CA HIS A 54 -39.96 18.69 -18.12
C HIS A 54 -39.64 17.21 -17.92
N GLU A 55 -40.23 16.31 -18.72
CA GLU A 55 -39.85 14.89 -18.75
C GLU A 55 -38.40 14.70 -19.18
N GLU A 56 -37.94 15.42 -20.21
CA GLU A 56 -36.56 15.33 -20.68
C GLU A 56 -35.56 15.83 -19.62
N GLU A 57 -35.90 16.86 -18.86
CA GLU A 57 -35.10 17.38 -17.75
C GLU A 57 -35.03 16.38 -16.57
N LEU A 58 -36.17 15.77 -16.22
CA LEU A 58 -36.25 14.72 -15.20
C LEU A 58 -35.45 13.46 -15.58
N GLU A 59 -35.49 13.07 -16.85
CA GLU A 59 -34.73 11.94 -17.38
C GLU A 59 -33.22 12.22 -17.33
N LYS A 60 -32.80 13.45 -17.69
CA LYS A 60 -31.40 13.90 -17.58
C LYS A 60 -30.93 13.89 -16.13
N GLU A 61 -31.72 14.44 -15.21
CA GLU A 61 -31.38 14.46 -13.78
C GLU A 61 -31.28 13.02 -13.22
N ARG A 62 -32.19 12.11 -13.60
CA ARG A 62 -32.10 10.69 -13.22
C ARG A 62 -30.83 10.02 -13.74
N ILE A 63 -30.45 10.27 -14.99
CA ILE A 63 -29.24 9.70 -15.59
C ILE A 63 -27.99 10.24 -14.87
N GLU A 64 -27.93 11.53 -14.57
CA GLU A 64 -26.84 12.13 -13.81
C GLU A 64 -26.76 11.56 -12.39
N ASN A 65 -27.89 11.49 -11.67
CA ASN A 65 -27.93 10.91 -10.33
C ASN A 65 -27.51 9.43 -10.32
N LYS A 66 -27.92 8.66 -11.34
CA LYS A 66 -27.51 7.26 -11.45
C LYS A 66 -26.00 7.14 -11.69
N LYS A 67 -25.42 8.01 -12.51
CA LYS A 67 -23.96 8.08 -12.73
C LYS A 67 -23.21 8.45 -11.46
N THR A 68 -23.65 9.46 -10.72
CA THR A 68 -23.00 9.89 -9.47
C THR A 68 -23.07 8.80 -8.41
N VAL A 69 -24.24 8.17 -8.22
CA VAL A 69 -24.42 7.08 -7.24
C VAL A 69 -23.57 5.86 -7.59
N THR A 70 -23.46 5.52 -8.88
CA THR A 70 -22.64 4.38 -9.31
C THR A 70 -21.15 4.67 -9.10
N LYS A 71 -20.71 5.88 -9.45
CA LYS A 71 -19.32 6.32 -9.20
C LYS A 71 -18.97 6.34 -7.72
N GLN A 72 -19.87 6.86 -6.87
CA GLN A 72 -19.67 6.84 -5.42
C GLN A 72 -19.60 5.42 -4.86
N LYS A 73 -20.40 4.48 -5.40
CA LYS A 73 -20.37 3.08 -4.99
C LYS A 73 -19.07 2.40 -5.40
N GLU A 74 -18.60 2.62 -6.63
CA GLU A 74 -17.30 2.12 -7.11
C GLU A 74 -16.13 2.67 -6.27
N GLU A 75 -16.14 3.97 -5.96
CA GLU A 75 -15.14 4.61 -5.09
C GLU A 75 -15.19 4.04 -3.66
N TYR A 76 -16.39 3.80 -3.12
CA TYR A 76 -16.58 3.21 -1.80
C TYR A 76 -16.09 1.75 -1.77
N ASP A 77 -16.48 0.93 -2.73
CA ASP A 77 -16.07 -0.47 -2.83
C ASP A 77 -14.55 -0.60 -3.03
N ALA A 78 -13.94 0.29 -3.82
CA ALA A 78 -12.49 0.38 -3.96
C ALA A 78 -11.79 0.78 -2.65
N THR A 79 -12.38 1.70 -1.89
CA THR A 79 -11.87 2.12 -0.57
C THR A 79 -11.96 0.98 0.43
N VAL A 80 -13.10 0.29 0.51
CA VAL A 80 -13.31 -0.87 1.38
C VAL A 80 -12.31 -1.98 1.03
N SER A 81 -12.16 -2.32 -0.25
CA SER A 81 -11.18 -3.32 -0.69
C SER A 81 -9.74 -2.94 -0.33
N THR A 82 -9.39 -1.65 -0.41
CA THR A 82 -8.07 -1.15 0.00
C THR A 82 -7.89 -1.29 1.52
N LYS A 83 -8.92 -0.94 2.31
CA LYS A 83 -8.89 -1.06 3.78
C LYS A 83 -8.88 -2.51 4.26
N ASP A 84 -9.57 -3.42 3.59
CA ASP A 84 -9.52 -4.85 3.89
C ASP A 84 -8.13 -5.43 3.62
N ARG A 85 -7.47 -5.01 2.52
CA ARG A 85 -6.07 -5.37 2.25
C ARG A 85 -5.12 -4.80 3.31
N GLU A 86 -5.31 -3.55 3.74
CA GLU A 86 -4.55 -2.98 4.86
C GLU A 86 -4.76 -3.79 6.15
N ILE A 87 -6.01 -4.19 6.46
CA ILE A 87 -6.34 -4.99 7.65
C ILE A 87 -5.73 -6.39 7.60
N ASP A 88 -5.78 -7.06 6.45
CA ASP A 88 -5.18 -8.40 6.31
C ASP A 88 -3.66 -8.35 6.34
N ALA A 89 -3.05 -7.28 5.80
CA ALA A 89 -1.64 -6.99 6.00
C ALA A 89 -1.34 -6.79 7.51
N LEU A 90 -2.13 -5.98 8.23
CA LEU A 90 -2.02 -5.77 9.68
C LEU A 90 -2.15 -7.06 10.51
N LYS A 91 -2.97 -8.03 10.08
CA LYS A 91 -3.07 -9.34 10.74
C LYS A 91 -1.82 -10.19 10.55
N LEU A 92 -1.21 -10.17 9.36
CA LEU A 92 0.10 -10.80 9.12
C LEU A 92 1.20 -10.09 9.93
N PHE A 93 1.16 -8.76 10.01
CA PHE A 93 2.12 -7.91 10.73
C PHE A 93 2.10 -8.09 12.26
N SER A 94 0.98 -8.52 12.85
CA SER A 94 0.87 -8.77 14.30
C SER A 94 1.75 -9.93 14.80
N LYS A 95 2.02 -10.95 13.96
CA LYS A 95 2.92 -12.07 14.32
C LYS A 95 4.41 -11.73 14.18
N ASN A 96 4.76 -10.78 13.31
CA ASN A 96 6.15 -10.47 12.94
C ASN A 96 6.54 -9.02 13.29
N HIS A 97 6.14 -8.54 14.47
CA HIS A 97 6.35 -7.13 14.87
C HIS A 97 7.83 -6.67 14.77
N SER A 98 8.78 -7.56 15.11
CA SER A 98 10.22 -7.29 14.95
C SER A 98 10.60 -6.97 13.50
N GLU A 99 10.06 -7.74 12.56
CA GLU A 99 10.40 -7.64 11.15
C GLU A 99 9.83 -6.34 10.59
N TYR A 100 8.58 -6.02 10.89
CA TYR A 100 7.97 -4.74 10.51
C TYR A 100 8.77 -3.53 11.00
N VAL A 101 9.18 -3.55 12.28
CA VAL A 101 10.01 -2.46 12.84
C VAL A 101 11.33 -2.34 12.09
N THR A 102 11.90 -3.46 11.65
CA THR A 102 13.12 -3.48 10.84
C THR A 102 12.88 -2.94 9.45
N ASP A 103 11.82 -3.37 8.78
CA ASP A 103 11.43 -2.89 7.45
C ASP A 103 11.28 -1.37 7.43
N MET A 104 10.51 -0.81 8.37
CA MET A 104 10.32 0.63 8.50
C MET A 104 11.64 1.37 8.75
N ARG A 105 12.55 0.78 9.53
CA ARG A 105 13.89 1.37 9.77
C ARG A 105 14.75 1.35 8.52
N LEU A 106 14.77 0.24 7.79
CA LEU A 106 15.54 0.10 6.56
C LEU A 106 15.03 1.06 5.48
N ILE A 107 13.71 1.19 5.32
CA ILE A 107 13.08 2.17 4.42
C ILE A 107 13.47 3.59 4.84
N GLY A 108 13.34 3.93 6.13
CA GLY A 108 13.73 5.25 6.63
C GLY A 108 15.22 5.57 6.41
N ILE A 109 16.10 4.58 6.58
CA ILE A 109 17.53 4.69 6.25
C ILE A 109 17.68 5.01 4.75
N ARG A 110 17.09 4.19 3.87
CA ARG A 110 17.14 4.38 2.41
C ARG A 110 16.65 5.76 1.99
N GLU A 111 15.46 6.17 2.43
CA GLU A 111 14.84 7.45 2.07
C GLU A 111 15.69 8.65 2.48
N ARG A 112 16.23 8.63 3.70
CA ARG A 112 17.13 9.68 4.16
C ARG A 112 18.38 9.76 3.29
N LEU A 113 18.98 8.62 2.94
CA LEU A 113 20.18 8.58 2.11
C LEU A 113 19.95 9.06 0.68
N VAL A 114 18.80 8.72 0.10
CA VAL A 114 18.36 9.24 -1.21
C VAL A 114 18.15 10.76 -1.13
N THR A 115 17.49 11.23 -0.08
CA THR A 115 17.22 12.66 0.15
C THR A 115 18.52 13.45 0.33
N GLU A 116 19.48 12.90 1.06
CA GLU A 116 20.82 13.45 1.24
C GLU A 116 21.72 13.32 0.00
N LYS A 117 21.21 12.72 -1.10
CA LYS A 117 21.94 12.46 -2.35
C LYS A 117 23.20 11.63 -2.17
N ARG A 118 23.23 10.79 -1.13
CA ARG A 118 24.34 9.87 -0.86
C ARG A 118 24.25 8.60 -1.72
N ILE A 119 23.03 8.20 -2.06
CA ILE A 119 22.73 7.12 -3.01
C ILE A 119 21.61 7.54 -3.95
N ARG A 120 21.50 6.85 -5.09
CA ARG A 120 20.31 6.92 -5.94
C ARG A 120 19.30 5.85 -5.51
N PRO A 121 18.00 6.01 -5.82
CA PRO A 121 16.97 5.03 -5.45
C PRO A 121 17.26 3.60 -5.91
N GLU A 122 17.93 3.45 -7.05
CA GLU A 122 18.33 2.17 -7.66
C GLU A 122 19.61 1.54 -7.07
N ASP A 123 20.31 2.24 -6.17
CA ASP A 123 21.55 1.73 -5.57
C ASP A 123 21.28 0.85 -4.31
N MET A 124 20.03 0.81 -3.83
CA MET A 124 19.61 0.04 -2.66
C MET A 124 18.17 -0.47 -2.79
N HIS A 125 17.99 -1.79 -2.69
CA HIS A 125 16.69 -2.46 -2.66
C HIS A 125 16.52 -3.20 -1.32
N ILE A 126 15.30 -3.17 -0.78
CA ILE A 126 14.94 -3.85 0.46
C ILE A 126 13.82 -4.80 0.09
N MET A 127 14.03 -6.09 0.31
CA MET A 127 13.03 -7.13 0.13
C MET A 127 12.78 -7.78 1.49
N ALA A 128 11.52 -7.91 1.88
CA ALA A 128 11.10 -8.48 3.14
C ALA A 128 10.32 -9.78 2.91
N ASN A 129 10.30 -10.67 3.91
CA ASN A 129 9.46 -11.87 3.94
C ASN A 129 9.68 -12.77 2.69
N ILE A 130 10.95 -13.11 2.42
CA ILE A 130 11.33 -13.95 1.29
C ILE A 130 11.24 -15.41 1.72
N PHE A 131 10.60 -16.22 0.87
CA PHE A 131 10.53 -17.66 1.00
C PHE A 131 11.34 -18.31 -0.12
N LEU A 132 12.36 -19.08 0.25
CA LEU A 132 13.15 -19.85 -0.70
C LEU A 132 12.70 -21.32 -0.66
N PRO A 133 12.30 -21.90 -1.81
CA PRO A 133 11.96 -23.31 -1.87
C PRO A 133 13.23 -24.15 -1.73
N ARG A 134 13.28 -25.06 -0.74
CA ARG A 134 14.33 -26.09 -0.76
C ARG A 134 13.97 -27.20 -1.75
N ASN A 135 15.00 -27.95 -2.16
CA ASN A 135 14.90 -29.12 -3.05
C ASN A 135 13.85 -30.17 -2.62
N GLU A 136 13.37 -30.13 -1.38
CA GLU A 136 12.25 -30.93 -0.90
C GLU A 136 11.01 -30.03 -0.75
N PHE A 137 9.92 -30.37 -1.47
CA PHE A 137 8.63 -29.65 -1.55
C PHE A 137 7.93 -29.30 -0.21
N SER A 138 8.54 -29.59 0.94
CA SER A 138 8.00 -29.36 2.28
C SER A 138 8.86 -28.48 3.19
N ASP A 139 10.07 -28.07 2.79
CA ASP A 139 10.94 -27.22 3.61
C ASP A 139 11.12 -25.85 2.93
N VAL A 140 10.37 -24.85 3.41
CA VAL A 140 10.45 -23.47 2.91
C VAL A 140 11.31 -22.67 3.86
N GLN A 141 12.42 -22.15 3.37
CA GLN A 141 13.33 -21.36 4.19
C GLN A 141 12.90 -19.89 4.17
N HIS A 142 12.60 -19.35 5.35
CA HIS A 142 12.15 -17.97 5.52
C HIS A 142 13.33 -17.03 5.82
N ILE A 143 13.37 -15.90 5.11
CA ILE A 143 14.31 -14.80 5.34
C ILE A 143 13.48 -13.56 5.69
N SER A 144 13.73 -12.99 6.88
CA SER A 144 13.02 -11.78 7.29
C SER A 144 13.28 -10.61 6.34
N HIS A 145 14.56 -10.30 6.04
CA HIS A 145 14.90 -9.29 5.03
C HIS A 145 16.17 -9.64 4.25
N LEU A 146 16.16 -9.29 2.97
CA LEU A 146 17.35 -9.20 2.12
C LEU A 146 17.51 -7.77 1.61
N VAL A 147 18.63 -7.14 1.95
CA VAL A 147 18.98 -5.80 1.50
C VAL A 147 20.05 -5.91 0.43
N LEU A 148 19.70 -5.47 -0.78
CA LEU A 148 20.60 -5.46 -1.92
C LEU A 148 21.21 -4.07 -2.08
N THR A 149 22.53 -3.99 -2.12
CA THR A 149 23.23 -2.72 -2.34
C THR A 149 24.39 -2.92 -3.30
N ARG A 150 24.90 -1.83 -3.86
CA ARG A 150 26.07 -1.89 -4.74
C ARG A 150 27.34 -2.40 -4.07
N THR A 151 27.44 -2.37 -2.75
CA THR A 151 28.63 -2.83 -2.01
C THR A 151 28.51 -4.23 -1.44
N GLY A 152 27.32 -4.84 -1.51
CA GLY A 152 27.08 -6.15 -0.92
C GLY A 152 25.59 -6.46 -0.77
N LEU A 153 25.30 -7.72 -0.51
CA LEU A 153 23.97 -8.19 -0.12
C LEU A 153 23.96 -8.50 1.37
N TYR A 154 22.87 -8.19 2.06
CA TYR A 154 22.76 -8.34 3.51
C TYR A 154 21.50 -9.10 3.88
N ILE A 155 21.64 -10.24 4.53
CA ILE A 155 20.53 -11.00 5.12
C ILE A 155 20.35 -10.50 6.54
N ILE A 156 19.16 -10.01 6.87
CA ILE A 156 18.84 -9.49 8.20
C ILE A 156 17.76 -10.36 8.82
N ASP A 157 18.12 -11.07 9.89
CA ASP A 157 17.17 -11.76 10.75
C ASP A 157 16.92 -10.91 11.99
N SER A 158 15.65 -10.64 12.30
CA SER A 158 15.24 -9.61 13.24
C SER A 158 14.51 -10.19 14.44
N GLN A 159 15.02 -9.95 15.64
CA GLN A 159 14.46 -10.46 16.91
C GLN A 159 14.07 -9.31 17.85
N LEU A 160 12.97 -9.45 18.60
CA LEU A 160 12.61 -8.49 19.64
C LEU A 160 13.29 -8.85 20.96
N LEU A 161 13.95 -7.90 21.59
CA LEU A 161 14.72 -8.11 22.80
C LEU A 161 14.47 -6.99 23.82
N LYS A 162 14.46 -7.37 25.09
CA LYS A 162 14.68 -6.44 26.20
C LYS A 162 15.67 -7.05 27.17
N GLY A 163 16.92 -6.58 27.10
CA GLY A 163 18.00 -7.10 27.92
C GLY A 163 19.38 -6.87 27.28
N HIS A 164 20.22 -7.90 27.28
CA HIS A 164 21.62 -7.76 26.90
C HIS A 164 22.11 -8.88 25.99
N VAL A 165 22.89 -8.54 24.98
CA VAL A 165 23.53 -9.48 24.06
C VAL A 165 25.02 -9.59 24.40
N TYR A 166 25.49 -10.79 24.73
CA TYR A 166 26.91 -11.12 24.83
C TYR A 166 27.33 -11.83 23.55
N ASN A 167 27.97 -11.11 22.63
CA ASN A 167 28.39 -11.67 21.35
C ASN A 167 29.84 -12.16 21.41
N GLY A 168 30.07 -13.43 21.04
CA GLY A 168 31.40 -14.04 20.97
C GLY A 168 32.08 -14.27 22.32
N ILE A 169 31.32 -14.50 23.38
CA ILE A 169 31.85 -14.73 24.73
C ILE A 169 32.40 -16.16 24.87
N SER A 170 33.53 -16.32 25.59
CA SER A 170 34.19 -17.60 25.86
C SER A 170 34.89 -17.55 27.23
N ALA A 171 35.57 -18.64 27.62
CA ALA A 171 36.38 -18.71 28.84
C ALA A 171 37.37 -17.55 29.01
N ASN A 172 37.83 -16.97 27.90
CA ASN A 172 38.75 -15.82 27.91
C ASN A 172 38.18 -14.59 28.62
N GLN A 173 36.86 -14.48 28.74
CA GLN A 173 36.16 -13.34 29.34
C GLN A 173 35.63 -13.61 30.75
N PHE A 174 35.74 -14.84 31.27
CA PHE A 174 35.11 -15.21 32.56
C PHE A 174 35.71 -14.49 33.76
N LYS A 175 36.99 -14.13 33.69
CA LYS A 175 37.63 -13.34 34.74
C LYS A 175 36.96 -11.97 34.91
N ASP A 176 36.57 -11.35 33.81
CA ASP A 176 35.94 -10.03 33.80
C ASP A 176 34.41 -10.13 33.96
N GLN A 177 33.82 -11.30 33.69
CA GLN A 177 32.39 -11.59 33.75
C GLN A 177 32.10 -12.93 34.45
N PRO A 178 32.34 -13.05 35.77
CA PRO A 178 32.26 -14.32 36.49
C PRO A 178 30.85 -14.91 36.55
N MET A 179 29.80 -14.08 36.45
CA MET A 179 28.43 -14.59 36.37
C MET A 179 28.17 -15.35 35.07
N ILE A 180 28.86 -15.01 33.98
CA ILE A 180 28.71 -15.73 32.71
C ILE A 180 29.33 -17.13 32.79
N GLU A 181 30.40 -17.31 33.55
CA GLU A 181 30.96 -18.65 33.77
C GLU A 181 29.91 -19.61 34.35
N GLN A 182 29.14 -19.14 35.35
CA GLN A 182 28.04 -19.91 35.93
C GLN A 182 26.93 -20.21 34.92
N VAL A 183 26.64 -19.29 33.98
CA VAL A 183 25.67 -19.54 32.90
C VAL A 183 26.18 -20.65 31.99
N PHE A 184 27.46 -20.65 31.62
CA PHE A 184 28.06 -21.73 30.83
C PHE A 184 27.99 -23.08 31.54
N ASP A 185 28.31 -23.12 32.84
CA ASP A 185 28.23 -24.35 33.64
C ASP A 185 26.79 -24.84 33.80
N THR A 186 25.83 -23.94 33.99
CA THR A 186 24.41 -24.31 34.20
C THR A 186 23.74 -24.81 32.92
N LEU A 187 24.14 -24.27 31.77
CA LEU A 187 23.58 -24.61 30.46
C LEU A 187 24.44 -25.64 29.69
N ASP A 188 25.46 -26.22 30.33
CA ASP A 188 26.39 -27.19 29.74
C ASP A 188 27.01 -26.71 28.41
N LEU A 189 27.42 -25.44 28.35
CA LEU A 189 27.97 -24.79 27.16
C LEU A 189 29.49 -25.01 27.01
N ASP A 190 29.97 -24.98 25.77
CA ASP A 190 31.39 -25.14 25.46
C ASP A 190 32.21 -23.88 25.78
N LYS A 191 32.83 -23.88 26.96
CA LYS A 191 33.68 -22.79 27.45
C LYS A 191 34.81 -22.39 26.48
N GLN A 192 35.27 -23.28 25.60
CA GLN A 192 36.39 -23.01 24.68
C GLN A 192 35.95 -22.31 23.38
N LYS A 193 34.66 -22.36 23.05
CA LYS A 193 34.13 -21.75 21.84
C LYS A 193 33.54 -20.37 22.14
N ALA A 194 33.73 -19.46 21.19
CA ALA A 194 33.03 -18.18 21.21
C ALA A 194 31.55 -18.44 20.92
N GLN A 195 30.67 -17.97 21.81
CA GLN A 195 29.23 -18.17 21.72
C GLN A 195 28.49 -16.84 21.84
N THR A 196 27.29 -16.77 21.27
CA THR A 196 26.40 -15.61 21.39
C THR A 196 25.27 -15.92 22.35
N LEU A 197 25.29 -15.27 23.52
CA LEU A 197 24.30 -15.46 24.57
C LEU A 197 23.44 -14.21 24.72
N VAL A 198 22.13 -14.38 24.81
CA VAL A 198 21.17 -13.30 24.94
C VAL A 198 20.43 -13.46 26.25
N LEU A 199 20.48 -12.42 27.07
CA LEU A 199 19.63 -12.26 28.24
C LEU A 199 18.36 -11.52 27.80
N ASP A 200 17.22 -12.19 27.75
CA ASP A 200 15.93 -11.57 27.44
C ASP A 200 14.98 -11.56 28.64
N GLN A 201 14.16 -10.52 28.70
CA GLN A 201 13.01 -10.45 29.59
C GLN A 201 11.84 -11.23 29.00
N ASN A 202 11.34 -12.19 29.78
CA ASN A 202 10.14 -12.95 29.47
C ASN A 202 8.88 -12.06 29.49
N ASP A 203 7.80 -12.54 28.90
CA ASP A 203 6.53 -11.81 28.76
C ASP A 203 5.86 -11.46 30.11
N ASP A 204 6.16 -12.23 31.16
CA ASP A 204 5.70 -11.95 32.53
C ASP A 204 6.33 -10.68 33.15
N LYS A 205 7.34 -10.10 32.47
CA LYS A 205 8.13 -8.92 32.84
C LYS A 205 8.89 -9.05 34.17
N LYS A 206 8.92 -10.24 34.78
CA LYS A 206 9.49 -10.51 36.11
C LYS A 206 10.56 -11.59 36.10
N SER A 207 10.69 -12.33 35.01
CA SER A 207 11.74 -13.32 34.82
C SER A 207 12.62 -13.00 33.60
N LEU A 208 13.83 -13.54 33.65
CA LEU A 208 14.84 -13.43 32.61
C LEU A 208 15.21 -14.83 32.13
N ASN A 209 15.51 -15.00 30.86
CA ASN A 209 16.09 -16.21 30.31
C ASN A 209 17.45 -15.91 29.66
N PHE A 210 18.31 -16.93 29.63
CA PHE A 210 19.49 -16.93 28.78
C PHE A 210 19.22 -17.84 27.59
N VAL A 211 19.38 -17.31 26.39
CA VAL A 211 19.20 -18.03 25.13
C VAL A 211 20.53 -18.03 24.38
N ASN A 212 20.97 -19.22 23.97
CA ASN A 212 22.15 -19.38 23.13
C ASN A 212 21.76 -19.24 21.65
N TYR A 213 22.18 -18.17 21.01
CA TYR A 213 21.93 -17.86 19.59
C TYR A 213 23.05 -18.38 18.67
N THR A 214 24.03 -19.11 19.16
CA THR A 214 25.18 -19.55 18.35
C THR A 214 24.75 -20.44 17.18
N GLU A 215 23.87 -21.42 17.41
CA GLU A 215 23.37 -22.28 16.33
C GLU A 215 22.51 -21.49 15.33
N HIS A 216 21.69 -20.56 15.85
CA HIS A 216 20.89 -19.67 15.00
C HIS A 216 21.77 -18.84 14.06
N ILE A 217 22.90 -18.33 14.55
CA ILE A 217 23.89 -17.63 13.72
C ILE A 217 24.47 -18.57 12.66
N ASN A 218 24.84 -19.80 13.04
CA ASN A 218 25.36 -20.80 12.09
C ASN A 218 24.33 -21.12 10.99
N ASP A 219 23.05 -21.21 11.34
CA ASP A 219 21.96 -21.46 10.40
C ASP A 219 21.78 -20.31 9.40
N ILE A 220 21.88 -19.06 9.85
CA ILE A 220 21.83 -17.89 8.97
C ILE A 220 23.09 -17.83 8.08
N GLU A 221 24.27 -18.17 8.60
CA GLU A 221 25.50 -18.24 7.77
C GLU A 221 25.41 -19.32 6.71
N LYS A 222 24.84 -20.47 7.05
CA LYS A 222 24.56 -21.54 6.08
C LYS A 222 23.58 -21.06 5.02
N LEU A 223 22.49 -20.39 5.42
CA LEU A 223 21.54 -19.77 4.50
C LEU A 223 22.22 -18.81 3.52
N ALA A 224 23.16 -17.98 3.98
CA ALA A 224 23.91 -17.11 3.09
C ALA A 224 24.72 -17.90 2.03
N GLY A 225 25.32 -19.01 2.42
CA GLY A 225 26.01 -19.92 1.50
C GLY A 225 25.06 -20.58 0.50
N ASP A 226 23.87 -20.98 0.95
CA ASP A 226 22.83 -21.56 0.10
C ASP A 226 22.35 -20.54 -0.94
N ILE A 227 22.00 -19.31 -0.51
CA ILE A 227 21.62 -18.19 -1.41
C ILE A 227 22.73 -17.85 -2.40
N GLN A 228 23.98 -17.83 -1.94
CA GLN A 228 25.12 -17.58 -2.83
C GLN A 228 25.15 -18.61 -3.96
N THR A 229 24.91 -19.86 -3.64
CA THR A 229 24.94 -20.96 -4.62
C THR A 229 23.73 -20.90 -5.55
N GLU A 230 22.54 -20.72 -4.99
CA GLU A 230 21.27 -20.73 -5.73
C GLU A 230 21.19 -19.57 -6.73
N LEU A 231 21.57 -18.35 -6.33
CA LEU A 231 21.54 -17.15 -7.17
C LEU A 231 22.85 -16.91 -7.94
N ASN A 232 23.79 -17.85 -7.84
CA ASN A 232 25.13 -17.79 -8.44
C ASN A 232 25.85 -16.46 -8.15
N LEU A 233 25.89 -16.06 -6.89
CA LEU A 233 26.44 -14.78 -6.45
C LEU A 233 27.98 -14.81 -6.39
N LYS A 234 28.59 -13.71 -6.82
CA LYS A 234 30.05 -13.52 -6.76
C LYS A 234 30.58 -13.46 -5.33
N PHE A 235 29.77 -12.94 -4.40
CA PHE A 235 30.14 -12.76 -2.99
C PHE A 235 29.06 -13.36 -2.10
N THR A 236 29.47 -14.00 -1.01
CA THR A 236 28.56 -14.49 0.02
C THR A 236 27.83 -13.30 0.66
N PRO A 237 26.49 -13.32 0.77
CA PRO A 237 25.74 -12.32 1.51
C PRO A 237 26.27 -12.19 2.96
N THR A 238 26.36 -10.96 3.44
CA THR A 238 26.70 -10.70 4.84
C THR A 238 25.47 -10.91 5.70
N THR A 239 25.59 -11.70 6.76
CA THR A 239 24.49 -12.02 7.64
C THR A 239 24.46 -11.06 8.82
N ILE A 240 23.27 -10.65 9.23
CA ILE A 240 23.05 -9.71 10.33
C ILE A 240 21.96 -10.28 11.22
N LEU A 241 22.34 -10.65 12.45
CA LEU A 241 21.38 -10.91 13.51
C LEU A 241 21.08 -9.58 14.21
N TYR A 242 19.86 -9.10 14.04
CA TYR A 242 19.44 -7.79 14.49
C TYR A 242 18.45 -7.88 15.65
N PHE A 243 18.79 -7.25 16.77
CA PHE A 243 17.89 -7.17 17.93
C PHE A 243 17.20 -5.81 18.02
N ASN A 244 15.91 -5.82 17.72
CA ASN A 244 15.00 -4.71 17.96
C ASN A 244 14.71 -4.57 19.44
N PRO A 245 14.73 -3.36 19.99
CA PRO A 245 14.42 -3.17 21.38
C PRO A 245 12.90 -3.15 21.59
N LYS A 246 12.38 -3.93 22.55
CA LYS A 246 10.93 -3.94 22.90
C LYS A 246 10.44 -2.55 23.34
N ASN A 247 11.34 -1.72 23.88
CA ASN A 247 11.13 -0.28 24.15
C ASN A 247 12.44 0.47 23.84
N GLU A 248 12.41 1.75 23.53
CA GLU A 248 13.65 2.52 23.27
C GLU A 248 14.68 2.38 24.40
N GLY A 249 15.95 2.18 24.04
CA GLY A 249 17.06 1.98 24.99
C GLY A 249 17.03 0.66 25.76
N ALA A 250 16.08 -0.24 25.50
CA ALA A 250 15.91 -1.47 26.29
C ALA A 250 16.88 -2.62 25.92
N VAL A 251 17.79 -2.40 24.98
CA VAL A 251 18.75 -3.42 24.52
C VAL A 251 20.15 -2.86 24.53
N THR A 252 21.07 -3.67 25.02
CA THR A 252 22.51 -3.38 25.05
C THR A 252 23.29 -4.58 24.53
N ILE A 253 24.53 -4.35 24.09
CA ILE A 253 25.42 -5.40 23.58
C ILE A 253 26.82 -5.23 24.15
N THR A 254 27.45 -6.35 24.51
CA THR A 254 28.89 -6.46 24.68
C THR A 254 29.43 -7.39 23.60
N ASN A 255 30.32 -6.86 22.76
CA ASN A 255 30.83 -7.58 21.60
C ASN A 255 32.30 -7.96 21.76
N TYR A 256 32.56 -9.26 21.85
CA TYR A 256 33.89 -9.86 21.90
C TYR A 256 34.27 -10.57 20.59
N ALA A 257 33.33 -10.69 19.65
CA ALA A 257 33.57 -11.35 18.37
C ALA A 257 34.58 -10.56 17.54
N GLN A 258 35.73 -11.16 17.23
CA GLN A 258 36.82 -10.49 16.51
C GLN A 258 36.71 -10.61 14.98
N SER A 259 36.12 -11.69 14.48
CA SER A 259 35.87 -11.87 13.05
C SER A 259 34.80 -12.94 12.81
N SER A 260 33.58 -12.51 12.54
CA SER A 260 32.51 -13.36 12.02
C SER A 260 31.97 -12.76 10.73
N ASN A 261 31.58 -13.65 9.81
CA ASN A 261 30.83 -13.29 8.61
C ASN A 261 29.45 -12.73 9.01
N SER A 262 28.90 -13.20 10.13
CA SER A 262 27.75 -12.59 10.78
C SER A 262 28.08 -11.35 11.60
N LYS A 263 27.22 -10.34 11.50
CA LYS A 263 27.20 -9.18 12.41
C LYS A 263 26.04 -9.34 13.39
N VAL A 264 26.28 -8.96 14.64
CA VAL A 264 25.23 -8.89 15.65
C VAL A 264 25.07 -7.42 16.01
N LEU A 265 23.89 -6.89 15.73
CA LEU A 265 23.57 -5.47 15.89
C LEU A 265 22.40 -5.31 16.85
N VAL A 266 22.42 -4.24 17.64
CA VAL A 266 21.31 -3.91 18.55
C VAL A 266 20.82 -2.49 18.38
N GLY A 267 19.50 -2.32 18.36
CA GLY A 267 18.89 -1.00 18.34
C GLY A 267 18.99 -0.26 17.00
N PRO A 268 18.24 0.84 16.84
CA PRO A 268 18.21 1.61 15.59
C PRO A 268 19.57 2.25 15.27
N GLU A 269 20.29 2.73 16.27
CA GLU A 269 21.55 3.47 16.08
C GLU A 269 22.65 2.61 15.44
N GLN A 270 22.83 1.35 15.90
CA GLN A 270 23.86 0.48 15.32
C GLN A 270 23.50 0.01 13.91
N LEU A 271 22.22 -0.22 13.63
CA LEU A 271 21.76 -0.55 12.28
C LEU A 271 22.07 0.62 11.34
N ASP A 272 21.76 1.84 11.78
CA ASP A 272 22.03 3.04 11.01
C ASP A 272 23.53 3.27 10.78
N GLU A 273 24.35 3.17 11.83
CA GLU A 273 25.80 3.28 11.72
C GLU A 273 26.36 2.22 10.76
N PHE A 274 25.84 0.98 10.84
CA PHE A 274 26.28 -0.11 9.98
C PHE A 274 26.08 0.23 8.50
N PHE A 275 24.86 0.61 8.11
CA PHE A 275 24.57 1.00 6.73
C PHE A 275 25.35 2.28 6.35
N ASN A 276 25.43 3.27 7.24
CA ASN A 276 26.16 4.51 6.98
C ASN A 276 27.66 4.31 6.70
N LYS A 277 28.30 3.39 7.42
CA LYS A 277 29.74 3.19 7.36
C LYS A 277 30.12 2.13 6.35
N PHE A 278 29.52 0.94 6.44
CA PHE A 278 29.98 -0.25 5.72
C PHE A 278 29.34 -0.41 4.34
N VAL A 279 28.15 0.14 4.14
CA VAL A 279 27.46 0.09 2.84
C VAL A 279 27.86 1.24 1.93
N PHE A 280 28.19 2.43 2.45
CA PHE A 280 28.51 3.58 1.58
C PHE A 280 30.00 3.79 1.31
N HIS A 281 30.87 3.41 2.23
CA HIS A 281 32.32 3.54 2.05
C HIS A 281 32.96 2.24 1.56
N GLY A 282 32.15 1.19 1.38
CA GLY A 282 32.58 -0.10 0.90
C GLY A 282 32.99 -0.07 -0.57
N ARG A 283 33.79 -1.06 -0.98
CA ARG A 283 34.09 -1.29 -2.39
C ARG A 283 32.84 -1.77 -3.11
N ILE A 284 32.54 -1.19 -4.27
CA ILE A 284 31.44 -1.64 -5.13
C ILE A 284 31.69 -3.10 -5.56
N GLN A 285 30.71 -3.95 -5.30
CA GLN A 285 30.67 -5.37 -5.62
C GLN A 285 29.66 -5.70 -6.74
N TYR A 286 28.59 -4.92 -6.87
CA TYR A 286 27.46 -5.17 -7.77
C TYR A 286 27.10 -3.91 -8.60
N THR A 287 26.70 -4.12 -9.86
CA THR A 287 26.10 -3.07 -10.70
C THR A 287 24.58 -2.99 -10.47
N VAL A 288 23.93 -1.94 -10.97
CA VAL A 288 22.46 -1.82 -10.86
C VAL A 288 21.77 -2.98 -11.60
N GLU A 289 22.32 -3.40 -12.74
CA GLU A 289 21.82 -4.54 -13.51
C GLU A 289 21.99 -5.86 -12.76
N ASP A 290 23.11 -6.04 -12.04
CA ASP A 290 23.30 -7.20 -11.16
C ASP A 290 22.21 -7.24 -10.06
N LEU A 291 21.91 -6.09 -9.42
CA LEU A 291 20.90 -6.01 -8.36
C LEU A 291 19.50 -6.31 -8.89
N GLN A 292 19.14 -5.78 -10.07
CA GLN A 292 17.85 -6.04 -10.70
C GLN A 292 17.69 -7.52 -11.04
N ARG A 293 18.71 -8.15 -11.63
CA ARG A 293 18.70 -9.59 -11.93
C ARG A 293 18.47 -10.43 -10.68
N ILE A 294 19.16 -10.10 -9.59
CA ILE A 294 19.03 -10.81 -8.31
C ILE A 294 17.61 -10.65 -7.74
N MET A 295 17.05 -9.44 -7.82
CA MET A 295 15.68 -9.16 -7.39
C MET A 295 14.66 -9.97 -8.20
N ASP A 296 14.75 -9.95 -9.53
CA ASP A 296 13.85 -10.69 -10.41
C ASP A 296 13.89 -12.21 -10.15
N GLU A 297 15.09 -12.75 -9.88
CA GLU A 297 15.29 -14.17 -9.57
C GLU A 297 14.64 -14.55 -8.23
N ILE A 298 14.76 -13.69 -7.21
CA ILE A 298 14.15 -13.92 -5.90
C ILE A 298 12.62 -13.78 -5.96
N GLU A 299 12.12 -12.80 -6.70
CA GLU A 299 10.68 -12.63 -6.91
C GLU A 299 10.07 -13.85 -7.62
N SER A 300 10.83 -14.58 -8.44
CA SER A 300 10.34 -15.80 -9.09
C SER A 300 10.09 -16.97 -8.13
N PHE A 301 10.65 -16.91 -6.91
CA PHE A 301 10.46 -17.93 -5.88
C PHE A 301 9.25 -17.68 -4.96
N ASN A 302 8.70 -16.46 -4.95
CA ASN A 302 7.60 -16.02 -4.07
C ASN A 302 6.26 -15.90 -4.81
#